data_AF-A0A651HXL3-F1
#
_entry.id   AF-A0A651HXL3-F1
#
_cell.length_a   1.000
_cell.length_b   1.000
_cell.length_c   1.000
_cell.angle_alpha   90.00
_cell.angle_beta   90.00
_cell.angle_gamma   90.00
#
_symmetry.space_group_name_H-M   'P 1'
#
loop_
_entity.id
_entity.type
_entity.pdbx_description
1 polymer ?
#
loop_
_entity_poly.entity_id
_entity_poly.type
_entity_poly.pdbx_seq_one_letter_code
_entity_poly.pdbx_strand_id
1 'polypeptide(L)'
;MKELLPLFVRLAIYSVFMFLIIQIVALDFREADFTESSFTEIAQKILLTTMVLGLVFFSYNYPRFRIISIIMALFFLVHFFRELDSFFDENFFDGFWQLIVW
;
A
#
# COMPACT_ATOMS: atom_id res chain seq x y z
N MET A 1 -9.73 15.10 -29.37
CA MET A 1 -10.47 14.84 -28.11
C MET A 1 -10.56 13.35 -27.78
N LYS A 2 -10.94 12.45 -28.70
CA LYS A 2 -11.02 10.98 -28.42
C LYS A 2 -9.70 10.36 -27.92
N GLU A 3 -8.57 10.80 -28.47
CA GLU A 3 -7.21 10.41 -28.03
C GLU A 3 -6.89 10.84 -26.58
N LEU A 4 -7.50 11.94 -26.11
CA LEU A 4 -7.27 12.49 -24.76
C LEU A 4 -8.26 11.95 -23.73
N LEU A 5 -9.35 11.33 -24.16
CA LEU A 5 -10.37 10.79 -23.27
C LEU A 5 -9.79 9.79 -22.25
N PRO A 6 -8.90 8.83 -22.62
CA PRO A 6 -8.29 7.93 -21.65
C PRO A 6 -7.47 8.66 -20.59
N LEU A 7 -6.81 9.77 -20.96
CA LEU A 7 -6.05 10.59 -20.02
C LEU A 7 -6.95 11.25 -18.98
N PHE A 8 -8.04 11.88 -19.42
CA PHE A 8 -9.00 12.52 -18.51
C PHE A 8 -9.72 11.51 -17.62
N VAL A 9 -10.04 10.33 -18.14
CA VAL A 9 -10.64 9.24 -17.34
C VAL A 9 -9.67 8.78 -16.26
N ARG A 10 -8.39 8.53 -16.59
CA ARG A 10 -7.36 8.17 -15.60
C ARG A 10 -7.18 9.27 -14.55
N LEU A 11 -7.13 10.52 -14.96
CA LEU A 11 -7.01 11.66 -14.06
C LEU A 11 -8.19 11.72 -13.08
N ALA A 12 -9.42 11.53 -13.56
CA ALA A 12 -10.60 11.50 -12.72
C ALA A 12 -10.54 10.33 -11.72
N ILE A 13 -10.19 9.13 -12.18
CA ILE A 13 -10.06 7.94 -11.32
C ILE A 13 -9.00 8.17 -10.23
N TYR A 14 -7.81 8.65 -10.59
CA TYR A 14 -6.74 8.90 -9.63
C TYR A 14 -7.09 10.02 -8.64
N SER A 15 -7.77 11.07 -9.11
CA SER A 15 -8.24 12.15 -8.24
C SER A 15 -9.26 11.65 -7.21
N VAL A 16 -10.24 10.84 -7.66
CA VAL A 16 -11.24 10.25 -6.75
C VAL A 16 -10.58 9.30 -5.76
N PHE A 17 -9.66 8.46 -6.23
CA PHE A 17 -8.92 7.54 -5.36
C PHE A 17 -8.11 8.29 -4.29
N MET A 18 -7.35 9.31 -4.68
CA MET A 18 -6.61 10.15 -3.74
C MET A 18 -7.53 10.89 -2.78
N PHE A 19 -8.66 11.40 -3.25
CA PHE A 19 -9.65 12.04 -2.40
C PHE A 19 -10.17 11.07 -1.32
N LEU A 20 -10.48 9.82 -1.68
CA LEU A 20 -10.95 8.80 -0.73
C LEU A 20 -9.88 8.47 0.32
N ILE A 21 -8.60 8.34 -0.07
CA ILE A 21 -7.49 8.15 0.88
C ILE A 21 -7.43 9.31 1.87
N ILE A 22 -7.52 10.55 1.38
CA ILE A 22 -7.50 11.73 2.24
C ILE A 22 -8.70 11.75 3.19
N GLN A 23 -9.88 11.28 2.76
CA GLN A 23 -11.03 11.20 3.66
C GLN A 23 -10.82 10.20 4.79
N ILE A 24 -10.19 9.05 4.54
CA ILE A 24 -9.85 8.07 5.59
C ILE A 24 -8.95 8.72 6.64
N VAL A 25 -7.86 9.36 6.20
CA VAL A 25 -6.94 10.06 7.10
C VAL A 25 -7.66 11.18 7.87
N ALA A 26 -8.50 11.96 7.20
CA ALA A 26 -9.24 13.04 7.84
C ALA A 26 -10.23 12.55 8.92
N LEU A 27 -10.75 11.32 8.81
CA LEU A 27 -11.63 10.73 9.84
C LEU A 27 -10.83 10.46 11.12
N ASP A 28 -9.71 9.76 11.01
CA ASP A 28 -8.82 9.48 12.16
C ASP A 28 -8.34 10.77 12.84
N PHE A 29 -7.98 11.79 12.04
CA PHE A 29 -7.62 13.10 12.57
C PHE A 29 -8.74 13.80 13.36
N ARG A 30 -10.01 13.62 12.96
CA ARG A 30 -11.15 14.21 13.66
C ARG A 30 -11.47 13.48 14.95
N GLU A 31 -11.27 12.17 14.96
CA GLU A 31 -11.49 11.31 16.11
C GLU A 31 -10.29 11.32 17.09
N ALA A 32 -9.17 11.95 16.68
CA ALA A 32 -7.88 11.93 17.36
C ALA A 32 -7.38 10.50 17.61
N ASP A 33 -7.77 9.57 16.75
CA ASP A 33 -7.42 8.16 16.82
C ASP A 33 -6.24 7.88 15.88
N PHE A 34 -5.04 7.83 16.46
CA PHE A 34 -3.80 7.48 15.76
C PHE A 34 -3.25 6.15 16.28
N THR A 35 -4.14 5.22 16.63
CA THR A 35 -3.75 3.90 17.14
C THR A 35 -3.42 2.93 16.00
N GLU A 36 -2.79 1.81 16.34
CA GLU A 36 -2.51 0.65 15.46
C GLU A 36 -3.77 0.06 14.78
N SER A 37 -4.95 0.38 15.33
CA SER A 37 -6.26 -0.03 14.83
C SER A 37 -7.02 1.08 14.07
N SER A 38 -6.37 2.22 13.82
CA SER A 38 -6.97 3.34 13.08
C SER A 38 -7.36 2.95 11.66
N PHE A 39 -8.28 3.69 11.05
CA PHE A 39 -8.70 3.39 9.67
C PHE A 39 -7.55 3.60 8.67
N THR A 40 -6.63 4.51 8.98
CA THR A 40 -5.42 4.82 8.21
C THR A 40 -4.47 3.63 8.18
N GLU A 41 -4.19 3.03 9.33
CA GLU A 41 -3.41 1.79 9.46
C GLU A 41 -4.01 0.64 8.65
N ILE A 42 -5.32 0.42 8.80
CA ILE A 42 -6.04 -0.63 8.05
C ILE A 42 -5.96 -0.35 6.53
N ALA A 43 -6.17 0.90 6.12
CA ALA A 43 -6.08 1.28 4.71
C ALA A 43 -4.67 1.10 4.15
N GLN A 44 -3.62 1.43 4.91
CA GLN A 44 -2.22 1.19 4.54
C GLN A 44 -1.95 -0.30 4.33
N LYS A 45 -2.34 -1.16 5.28
CA LYS A 45 -2.20 -2.62 5.21
C LYS A 45 -2.88 -3.19 3.97
N ILE A 46 -4.12 -2.77 3.67
CA ILE A 46 -4.89 -3.21 2.49
C ILE A 46 -4.22 -2.73 1.19
N LEU A 47 -3.80 -1.46 1.11
CA LEU A 47 -3.18 -0.90 -0.08
C LEU A 47 -1.85 -1.60 -0.39
N LEU A 48 -0.98 -1.75 0.61
CA LEU A 48 0.30 -2.42 0.45
C LEU A 48 0.12 -3.89 0.04
N THR A 49 -0.79 -4.62 0.67
CA THR A 49 -1.12 -6.00 0.28
C THR A 49 -1.58 -6.07 -1.18
N THR A 50 -2.49 -5.18 -1.58
CA THR A 50 -3.01 -5.12 -2.95
C THR A 50 -1.90 -4.81 -3.96
N MET A 51 -0.99 -3.87 -3.64
CA MET A 51 0.15 -3.54 -4.48
C MET A 51 1.11 -4.70 -4.65
N VAL A 52 1.50 -5.38 -3.56
CA VAL A 52 2.40 -6.53 -3.59
C VAL A 52 1.78 -7.66 -4.42
N LEU A 53 0.55 -8.08 -4.10
CA LEU A 53 -0.13 -9.17 -4.81
C LEU A 53 -0.35 -8.81 -6.28
N GLY A 54 -0.76 -7.58 -6.57
CA GLY A 54 -0.97 -7.09 -7.92
C GLY A 54 0.31 -7.10 -8.75
N LEU A 55 1.44 -6.67 -8.18
CA LEU A 55 2.74 -6.65 -8.87
C LEU A 55 3.31 -8.06 -9.07
N VAL A 56 3.17 -8.95 -8.07
CA VAL A 56 3.57 -10.36 -8.20
C VAL A 56 2.74 -11.04 -9.29
N PHE A 57 1.41 -10.86 -9.26
CA PHE A 57 0.51 -11.38 -10.29
C PHE A 57 0.86 -10.81 -11.68
N PHE A 58 1.08 -9.51 -11.80
CA PHE A 58 1.49 -8.89 -13.06
C PHE A 58 2.83 -9.44 -13.56
N SER A 59 3.81 -9.65 -12.67
CA SER A 59 5.12 -10.20 -13.03
C SER A 59 5.02 -11.62 -13.62
N TYR A 60 4.05 -12.42 -13.13
CA TYR A 60 3.79 -13.77 -13.63
C TYR A 60 3.16 -13.75 -15.02
N ASN A 61 2.21 -12.84 -15.26
CA ASN A 61 1.48 -12.75 -16.53
C ASN A 61 2.26 -12.00 -17.63
N TYR A 62 3.19 -11.12 -17.27
CA TYR A 62 3.96 -10.30 -18.20
C TYR A 62 5.47 -10.46 -18.00
N PRO A 63 6.07 -11.57 -18.48
CA PRO A 63 7.48 -11.89 -18.26
C PRO A 63 8.46 -10.79 -18.70
N ARG A 64 8.08 -10.00 -19.72
CA ARG A 64 8.85 -8.85 -20.21
C ARG A 64 9.14 -7.81 -19.12
N PHE A 65 8.25 -7.65 -18.15
CA PHE A 65 8.38 -6.68 -17.05
C PHE A 65 8.67 -7.35 -15.71
N ARG A 66 8.95 -8.65 -15.70
CA ARG A 66 9.05 -9.44 -14.48
C ARG A 66 10.03 -8.86 -13.46
N ILE A 67 11.23 -8.50 -13.90
CA ILE A 67 12.29 -8.00 -13.00
C ILE A 67 11.82 -6.71 -12.32
N ILE A 68 11.35 -5.72 -13.08
CA ILE A 68 10.93 -4.44 -12.51
C ILE A 68 9.69 -4.60 -11.61
N SER A 69 8.73 -5.44 -11.99
CA SER A 69 7.55 -5.70 -11.17
C SER A 69 7.88 -6.41 -9.87
N ILE A 70 8.80 -7.38 -9.88
CA ILE A 70 9.25 -8.05 -8.65
C ILE A 70 10.03 -7.09 -7.76
N ILE A 71 10.93 -6.26 -8.30
CA ILE A 71 11.65 -5.25 -7.52
C ILE A 71 10.67 -4.28 -6.85
N MET A 72 9.67 -3.80 -7.59
CA MET A 72 8.62 -2.95 -7.01
C MET A 72 7.78 -3.69 -5.97
N ALA A 73 7.46 -4.96 -6.20
CA ALA A 73 6.72 -5.77 -5.22
C ALA A 73 7.53 -5.92 -3.92
N LEU A 74 8.84 -6.18 -4.02
CA LEU A 74 9.74 -6.26 -2.87
C LEU A 74 9.82 -4.94 -2.11
N PHE A 75 9.90 -3.81 -2.82
CA PHE A 75 9.89 -2.49 -2.20
C PHE A 75 8.63 -2.27 -1.34
N PHE A 76 7.44 -2.57 -1.88
CA PHE A 76 6.20 -2.45 -1.11
C PHE A 76 6.06 -3.52 -0.02
N LEU A 77 6.63 -4.71 -0.24
CA LEU A 77 6.65 -5.77 0.77
C LEU A 77 7.44 -5.34 2.00
N VAL A 78 8.58 -4.68 1.82
CA VAL A 78 9.36 -4.09 2.92
C VAL A 78 8.51 -3.10 3.71
N HIS A 79 7.74 -2.23 3.03
CA HIS A 79 6.85 -1.29 3.70
C HIS A 79 5.70 -2.00 4.42
N PHE A 80 5.18 -3.09 3.85
CA PHE A 80 4.16 -3.92 4.48
C PHE A 80 4.66 -4.59 5.76
N PHE A 81 5.88 -5.14 5.77
CA PHE A 81 6.48 -5.72 6.97
C PHE A 81 6.68 -4.68 8.08
N ARG A 82 7.04 -3.44 7.71
CA ARG A 82 7.14 -2.33 8.66
C ARG A 82 5.79 -1.94 9.27
N GLU A 83 4.73 -1.96 8.47
CA GLU A 83 3.36 -1.68 8.93
C GLU A 83 2.78 -2.79 9.84
N LEU A 84 3.44 -3.95 9.87
CA LEU A 84 3.09 -5.06 10.76
C LEU A 84 4.00 -5.09 11.99
N ASP A 85 4.68 -4.00 12.31
CA ASP A 85 5.58 -3.90 13.47
C ASP A 85 4.91 -4.35 14.76
N SER A 86 3.72 -3.82 15.07
CA SER A 86 2.96 -4.19 16.27
C SER A 86 2.64 -5.69 16.32
N PHE A 87 2.24 -6.28 15.20
CA PHE A 87 2.02 -7.73 15.12
C PHE A 87 3.31 -8.51 15.40
N PHE A 88 4.45 -8.07 14.86
CA PHE A 88 5.72 -8.74 15.08
C PHE A 88 6.26 -8.58 16.50
N ASP A 89 6.12 -7.39 17.08
CA ASP A 89 6.58 -7.08 18.42
C ASP A 89 5.75 -7.84 19.48
N GLU A 90 4.44 -8.03 19.24
CA GLU A 90 3.56 -8.81 20.12
C GLU A 90 3.81 -10.34 20.05
N ASN A 91 4.21 -10.87 18.89
CA ASN A 91 4.31 -12.31 18.67
C ASN A 91 5.74 -12.86 18.75
N PHE A 92 6.76 -12.02 18.57
CA PHE A 92 8.17 -12.44 18.55
C PHE A 92 9.00 -11.71 19.61
N PHE A 93 9.38 -10.46 19.34
CA PHE A 93 10.07 -9.56 20.27
C PHE A 93 10.14 -8.15 19.67
N ASP A 94 10.27 -7.15 20.54
CA ASP A 94 10.43 -5.73 20.18
C ASP A 94 11.57 -5.52 19.17
N GLY A 95 11.23 -4.99 18.00
CA GLY A 95 12.16 -4.73 16.91
C GLY A 95 12.41 -5.93 15.99
N PHE A 96 11.64 -7.01 16.09
CA PHE A 96 11.78 -8.18 15.19
C PHE A 96 11.64 -7.78 13.71
N TRP A 97 10.66 -6.93 13.41
CA TRP A 97 10.40 -6.47 12.04
C TRP A 97 11.63 -5.80 11.43
N GLN A 98 12.43 -5.09 12.24
CA GLN A 98 13.63 -4.38 11.80
C GLN A 98 14.66 -5.33 11.19
N LEU A 99 14.78 -6.57 11.69
CA LEU A 99 15.71 -7.56 11.14
C LEU A 99 15.33 -8.02 9.72
N ILE A 100 14.06 -7.89 9.34
CA ILE A 100 13.54 -8.31 8.03
C ILE A 100 13.75 -7.20 7.00
N VAL A 101 13.63 -5.94 7.41
CA VAL A 101 13.57 -4.78 6.51
C VAL A 101 14.79 -3.86 6.56
N TRP A 102 15.79 -4.15 7.39
CA TRP A 102 17.05 -3.40 7.47
C TRP A 102 17.92 -3.51 6.23
#